data_AF-A0A956S0A0-F1
#
_entry.id   AF-A0A956S0A0-F1
#
_cell.length_a   1.000
_cell.length_b   1.000
_cell.length_c   1.000
_cell.angle_alpha   90.00
_cell.angle_beta   90.00
_cell.angle_gamma   90.00
#
_symmetry.space_group_name_H-M   'P 1'
#
loop_
_entity.id
_entity.type
_entity.pdbx_description
1 polymer ?
#
loop_
_entity_poly.entity_id
_entity_poly.type
_entity_poly.pdbx_seq_one_letter_code
_entity_poly.pdbx_strand_id
1 'polypeptide(L)'
;LIYGRKPEEFKYPYAFDVPLDSWVELVVANAMYDRAGFVLLGDVFKHGKFGPWRRALAKVDKEENFHLRHGEMWMRKINEQTGGHDLLQKAVDWMFPLTVEWFGLPDDLKRHTVQLDYGFKGSSNDQLRQIWMSTAVPFLQELQLDIPAHYDEQQGKYILDFPFPCRFNSDEKRWYFEEGEISWQDVLERWKGRGPKNLEFVDAIQRGKKELNSMLAA
;
A
#
# COMPACT_ATOMS: atom_id res chain seq x y z
N LEU A 1 11.42 -18.64 10.09
CA LEU A 1 10.01 -18.54 10.54
C LEU A 1 9.77 -17.16 11.15
N ILE A 2 8.52 -16.69 11.20
CA ILE A 2 8.11 -15.33 11.62
C ILE A 2 8.81 -14.86 12.91
N TYR A 3 8.96 -15.75 13.90
CA TYR A 3 9.49 -15.41 15.23
C TYR A 3 11.00 -15.55 15.44
N GLY A 4 11.79 -15.62 14.37
CA GLY A 4 13.26 -15.62 14.47
C GLY A 4 13.90 -14.90 13.30
N ARG A 5 13.11 -14.18 12.52
CA ARG A 5 13.54 -13.41 11.36
C ARG A 5 13.98 -12.04 11.84
N LYS A 6 15.12 -11.55 11.35
CA LYS A 6 15.58 -10.20 11.69
C LYS A 6 14.64 -9.15 11.08
N PRO A 7 14.51 -7.94 11.68
CA PRO A 7 13.59 -6.92 11.18
C PRO A 7 13.76 -6.60 9.67
N GLU A 8 15.00 -6.43 9.22
CA GLU A 8 15.37 -6.10 7.84
C GLU A 8 14.98 -7.19 6.82
N GLU A 9 14.88 -8.44 7.28
CA GLU A 9 14.47 -9.59 6.50
C GLU A 9 12.94 -9.75 6.47
N PHE A 10 12.21 -9.05 7.35
CA PHE A 10 10.76 -9.09 7.40
C PHE A 10 10.16 -8.28 6.25
N LYS A 11 9.29 -8.92 5.45
CA LYS A 11 8.72 -8.35 4.23
C LYS A 11 7.23 -8.07 4.39
N TYR A 12 6.87 -6.78 4.37
CA TYR A 12 5.53 -6.22 4.20
C TYR A 12 5.65 -4.93 3.37
N PRO A 13 4.52 -4.35 2.90
CA PRO A 13 4.52 -3.13 2.09
C PRO A 13 5.29 -1.98 2.74
N TYR A 14 6.22 -1.37 2.00
CA TYR A 14 7.09 -0.31 2.51
C TYR A 14 6.31 0.92 3.02
N ALA A 15 5.09 1.16 2.54
CA ALA A 15 4.25 2.25 3.02
C ALA A 15 4.01 2.24 4.54
N PHE A 16 4.00 1.06 5.18
CA PHE A 16 3.89 0.95 6.64
C PHE A 16 5.17 1.33 7.40
N ASP A 17 6.30 1.46 6.71
CA ASP A 17 7.56 1.92 7.29
C ASP A 17 7.58 3.44 7.52
N VAL A 18 6.70 4.18 6.83
CA VAL A 18 6.55 5.63 6.94
C VAL A 18 5.59 5.96 8.10
N PRO A 19 6.03 6.71 9.13
CA PRO A 19 5.18 7.06 10.27
C PRO A 19 3.92 7.84 9.86
N LEU A 20 2.81 7.59 10.55
CA LEU A 20 1.60 8.40 10.46
C LEU A 20 1.58 9.36 11.66
N ASP A 21 1.69 10.66 11.41
CA ASP A 21 1.90 11.70 12.42
C ASP A 21 0.62 12.46 12.76
N SER A 22 -0.49 12.17 12.07
CA SER A 22 -1.77 12.81 12.33
C SER A 22 -2.96 11.87 12.14
N TRP A 23 -4.08 12.27 12.74
CA TRP A 23 -5.37 11.61 12.51
C TRP A 23 -5.77 11.63 11.03
N VAL A 24 -5.49 12.72 10.31
CA VAL A 24 -5.81 12.84 8.88
C VAL A 24 -5.01 11.84 8.07
N GLU A 25 -3.71 11.69 8.33
CA GLU A 25 -2.88 10.68 7.67
C GLU A 25 -3.40 9.26 7.96
N LEU A 26 -3.79 8.95 9.20
CA LEU A 26 -4.40 7.65 9.49
C LEU A 26 -5.68 7.40 8.68
N VAL A 27 -6.52 8.42 8.52
CA VAL A 27 -7.74 8.32 7.71
C VAL A 27 -7.41 8.11 6.22
N VAL A 28 -6.45 8.86 5.67
CA VAL A 28 -6.03 8.69 4.26
C VAL A 28 -5.39 7.33 4.04
N ALA A 29 -4.58 6.84 4.99
CA ALA A 29 -4.01 5.50 4.96
C ALA A 29 -5.13 4.43 4.91
N ASN A 30 -6.16 4.54 5.74
CA ASN A 30 -7.31 3.62 5.66
C ASN A 30 -8.05 3.71 4.32
N ALA A 31 -8.15 4.89 3.70
CA ALA A 31 -8.81 5.03 2.40
C ALA A 31 -7.98 4.49 1.22
N MET A 32 -6.64 4.58 1.29
CA MET A 32 -5.72 4.22 0.22
C MET A 32 -5.11 2.82 0.39
N TYR A 33 -4.54 2.54 1.56
CA TYR A 33 -3.84 1.30 1.87
C TYR A 33 -4.82 0.14 2.06
N ASP A 34 -5.94 0.32 2.75
CA ASP A 34 -6.95 -0.74 2.84
C ASP A 34 -7.54 -1.04 1.46
N ARG A 35 -7.65 -0.03 0.58
CA ARG A 35 -8.06 -0.23 -0.81
C ARG A 35 -7.05 -1.03 -1.60
N ALA A 36 -5.75 -0.78 -1.41
CA ALA A 36 -4.71 -1.60 -2.01
C ALA A 36 -4.74 -3.04 -1.45
N GLY A 37 -4.95 -3.19 -0.15
CA GLY A 37 -5.22 -4.46 0.52
C GLY A 37 -6.37 -5.22 -0.12
N PHE A 38 -7.51 -4.56 -0.29
CA PHE A 38 -8.72 -5.11 -0.90
C PHE A 38 -8.49 -5.63 -2.31
N VAL A 39 -7.78 -4.84 -3.13
CA VAL A 39 -7.47 -5.25 -4.50
C VAL A 39 -6.55 -6.48 -4.51
N LEU A 40 -5.50 -6.50 -3.69
CA LEU A 40 -4.57 -7.63 -3.61
C LEU A 40 -5.21 -8.90 -3.03
N LEU A 41 -5.85 -8.78 -1.87
CA LEU A 41 -6.41 -9.91 -1.13
C LEU A 41 -7.67 -10.44 -1.80
N GLY A 42 -8.50 -9.55 -2.36
CA GLY A 42 -9.65 -9.92 -3.16
C GLY A 42 -9.28 -10.72 -4.40
N ASP A 43 -8.19 -10.35 -5.09
CA ASP A 43 -7.68 -11.12 -6.24
C ASP A 43 -7.25 -12.55 -5.84
N VAL A 44 -6.51 -12.67 -4.73
CA VAL A 44 -6.10 -13.99 -4.19
C VAL A 44 -7.32 -14.80 -3.74
N PHE A 45 -8.31 -14.17 -3.13
CA PHE A 45 -9.53 -14.86 -2.68
C PHE A 45 -10.36 -15.41 -3.86
N LYS A 46 -10.53 -14.60 -4.90
CA LYS A 46 -11.34 -14.92 -6.09
C LYS A 46 -10.65 -15.95 -6.99
N HIS A 47 -9.35 -15.80 -7.22
CA HIS A 47 -8.62 -16.55 -8.25
C HIS A 47 -7.61 -17.56 -7.70
N GLY A 48 -7.24 -17.44 -6.42
CA GLY A 48 -6.28 -18.33 -5.78
C GLY A 48 -6.70 -19.79 -5.84
N LYS A 49 -5.75 -20.70 -6.05
CA LYS A 49 -5.95 -22.16 -6.05
C LYS A 49 -5.59 -22.80 -4.71
N PHE A 50 -4.83 -22.10 -3.85
CA PHE A 50 -4.44 -22.60 -2.54
C PHE A 50 -5.57 -22.41 -1.50
N GLY A 51 -6.32 -23.49 -1.26
CA GLY A 51 -7.51 -23.49 -0.39
C GLY A 51 -7.33 -22.88 1.01
N PRO A 52 -6.21 -23.13 1.75
CA PRO A 52 -6.00 -22.52 3.05
C PRO A 52 -5.98 -20.98 3.03
N TRP A 53 -5.34 -20.36 2.03
CA TRP A 53 -5.35 -18.89 1.89
C TRP A 53 -6.75 -18.37 1.58
N ARG A 54 -7.47 -18.98 0.65
CA ARG A 54 -8.84 -18.56 0.33
C ARG A 54 -9.76 -18.60 1.55
N ARG A 55 -9.66 -19.64 2.38
CA ARG A 55 -10.47 -19.76 3.61
C ARG A 55 -10.11 -18.69 4.63
N ALA A 56 -8.81 -18.38 4.79
CA ALA A 56 -8.38 -17.30 5.67
C ALA A 56 -8.89 -15.92 5.19
N LEU A 57 -8.91 -15.72 3.87
CA LEU A 57 -9.37 -14.47 3.25
C LEU A 57 -10.90 -14.33 3.18
N ALA A 58 -11.66 -15.42 3.33
CA ALA A 58 -13.13 -15.35 3.29
C ALA A 58 -13.74 -14.46 4.39
N LYS A 59 -13.07 -14.34 5.55
CA LYS A 59 -13.47 -13.39 6.58
C LYS A 59 -13.05 -11.97 6.22
N VAL A 60 -11.80 -11.80 5.75
CA VAL A 60 -11.25 -10.52 5.33
C VAL A 60 -12.14 -9.88 4.25
N ASP A 61 -12.44 -10.61 3.17
CA ASP A 61 -13.29 -10.15 2.06
C ASP A 61 -14.69 -9.66 2.51
N LYS A 62 -15.28 -10.32 3.53
CA LYS A 62 -16.58 -9.90 4.09
C LYS A 62 -16.52 -8.57 4.85
N GLU A 63 -15.40 -8.30 5.51
CA GLU A 63 -15.21 -7.13 6.38
C GLU A 63 -14.59 -5.96 5.63
N GLU A 64 -13.87 -6.20 4.54
CA GLU A 64 -13.04 -5.21 3.86
C GLU A 64 -13.85 -4.07 3.23
N ASN A 65 -15.07 -4.35 2.77
CA ASN A 65 -16.01 -3.30 2.33
C ASN A 65 -16.38 -2.30 3.45
N PHE A 66 -16.38 -2.74 4.71
CA PHE A 66 -16.63 -1.86 5.84
C PHE A 66 -15.44 -0.93 6.08
N HIS A 67 -14.21 -1.47 6.05
CA HIS A 67 -12.98 -0.70 6.22
C HIS A 67 -12.80 0.36 5.12
N LEU A 68 -13.03 -0.04 3.86
CA LEU A 68 -13.03 0.86 2.72
C LEU A 68 -14.00 2.04 2.90
N ARG A 69 -15.26 1.75 3.21
CA ARG A 69 -16.28 2.78 3.45
C ARG A 69 -15.96 3.66 4.65
N HIS A 70 -15.29 3.11 5.66
CA HIS A 70 -14.89 3.86 6.84
C HIS A 70 -13.86 4.95 6.50
N GLY A 71 -12.81 4.60 5.76
CA GLY A 71 -11.82 5.57 5.27
C GLY A 71 -12.45 6.65 4.39
N GLU A 72 -13.26 6.24 3.41
CA GLU A 72 -13.94 7.18 2.51
C GLU A 72 -14.86 8.16 3.25
N MET A 73 -15.66 7.65 4.19
CA MET A 73 -16.61 8.46 4.97
C MET A 73 -15.89 9.48 5.84
N TRP A 74 -14.77 9.12 6.46
CA TRP A 74 -13.99 10.07 7.26
C TRP A 74 -13.29 11.11 6.41
N MET A 75 -12.74 10.74 5.25
CA MET A 75 -12.17 11.72 4.33
C MET A 75 -13.23 12.74 3.89
N ARG A 76 -14.45 12.31 3.53
CA ARG A 76 -15.56 13.22 3.19
C ARG A 76 -15.86 14.21 4.33
N LYS A 77 -15.99 13.69 5.56
CA LYS A 77 -16.26 14.52 6.74
C LYS A 77 -15.14 15.53 7.03
N ILE A 78 -13.88 15.12 6.89
CA ILE A 78 -12.74 16.02 7.08
C ILE A 78 -12.73 17.08 5.98
N ASN A 79 -13.04 16.70 4.74
CA ASN A 79 -13.05 17.62 3.60
C ASN A 79 -14.04 18.78 3.77
N GLU A 80 -15.16 18.54 4.46
CA GLU A 80 -16.18 19.56 4.77
C GLU A 80 -15.78 20.52 5.91
N GLN A 81 -14.73 20.19 6.68
CA GLN A 81 -14.27 21.03 7.78
C GLN A 81 -13.31 22.12 7.30
N THR A 82 -13.33 23.28 7.96
CA THR A 82 -12.41 24.38 7.70
C THR A 82 -10.95 23.92 7.78
N GLY A 83 -10.21 24.03 6.69
CA GLY A 83 -8.81 23.61 6.57
C GLY A 83 -8.60 22.09 6.42
N GLY A 84 -9.67 21.29 6.44
CA GLY A 84 -9.58 19.84 6.30
C GLY A 84 -9.20 19.39 4.89
N HIS A 85 -9.65 20.10 3.85
CA HIS A 85 -9.26 19.85 2.45
C HIS A 85 -7.73 19.96 2.27
N ASP A 86 -7.10 21.04 2.73
CA ASP A 86 -5.64 21.22 2.66
C ASP A 86 -4.87 20.13 3.42
N LEU A 87 -5.41 19.67 4.56
CA LEU A 87 -4.79 18.58 5.34
C LEU A 87 -4.89 17.24 4.61
N LEU A 88 -6.03 16.96 3.98
CA LEU A 88 -6.20 15.77 3.15
C LEU A 88 -5.28 15.82 1.93
N GLN A 89 -5.19 16.96 1.26
CA GLN A 89 -4.31 17.15 0.11
C GLN A 89 -2.86 16.82 0.47
N LYS A 90 -2.33 17.42 1.55
CA LYS A 90 -0.97 17.15 2.02
C LYS A 90 -0.71 15.67 2.30
N ALA A 91 -1.67 14.95 2.85
CA ALA A 91 -1.54 13.51 3.10
C ALA A 91 -1.60 12.70 1.79
N VAL A 92 -2.52 13.05 0.88
CA VAL A 92 -2.68 12.37 -0.42
C VAL A 92 -1.46 12.59 -1.32
N ASP A 93 -0.85 13.77 -1.30
CA ASP A 93 0.33 14.12 -2.11
C ASP A 93 1.46 13.10 -1.94
N TRP A 94 1.66 12.59 -0.72
CA TRP A 94 2.70 11.61 -0.45
C TRP A 94 2.20 10.17 -0.44
N MET A 95 0.96 9.92 -0.01
CA MET A 95 0.42 8.57 0.09
C MET A 95 -0.04 7.99 -1.25
N PHE A 96 -0.54 8.81 -2.17
CA PHE A 96 -1.02 8.30 -3.47
C PHE A 96 0.11 7.63 -4.25
N PRO A 97 1.26 8.28 -4.55
CA PRO A 97 2.35 7.61 -5.28
C PRO A 97 2.94 6.43 -4.50
N LEU A 98 2.98 6.52 -3.17
CA LEU A 98 3.44 5.42 -2.32
C LEU A 98 2.53 4.18 -2.40
N THR A 99 1.22 4.39 -2.58
CA THR A 99 0.25 3.31 -2.77
C THR A 99 0.30 2.75 -4.20
N VAL A 100 0.61 3.57 -5.19
CA VAL A 100 0.89 3.11 -6.57
C VAL A 100 2.08 2.13 -6.58
N GLU A 101 3.12 2.40 -5.79
CA GLU A 101 4.27 1.51 -5.58
C GLU A 101 3.93 0.21 -4.84
N TRP A 102 2.85 0.17 -4.07
CA TRP A 102 2.43 -0.97 -3.24
C TRP A 102 2.31 -2.28 -4.03
N PHE A 103 1.92 -2.18 -5.30
CA PHE A 103 1.74 -3.32 -6.20
C PHE A 103 3.06 -3.92 -6.69
N GLY A 104 4.20 -3.30 -6.34
CA GLY A 104 5.53 -3.81 -6.63
C GLY A 104 6.04 -3.41 -8.01
N LEU A 105 7.07 -4.14 -8.46
CA LEU A 105 7.69 -3.97 -9.77
C LEU A 105 6.67 -4.11 -10.91
N PRO A 106 6.88 -3.41 -12.04
CA PRO A 106 6.11 -3.61 -13.26
C PRO A 106 6.29 -5.03 -13.79
N ASP A 107 5.35 -5.47 -14.62
CA ASP A 107 5.27 -6.87 -15.02
C ASP A 107 6.50 -7.34 -15.82
N ASP A 108 7.12 -6.44 -16.58
CA ASP A 108 8.33 -6.69 -17.39
C ASP A 108 9.60 -6.90 -16.53
N LEU A 109 9.64 -6.35 -15.32
CA LEU A 109 10.75 -6.51 -14.36
C LEU A 109 10.46 -7.56 -13.27
N LYS A 110 9.25 -8.13 -13.25
CA LYS A 110 8.83 -9.06 -12.20
C LYS A 110 9.47 -10.44 -12.37
N ARG A 111 10.20 -10.88 -11.35
CA ARG A 111 10.89 -12.19 -11.35
C ARG A 111 10.02 -13.39 -10.96
N HIS A 112 8.87 -13.16 -10.32
CA HIS A 112 8.00 -14.22 -9.77
C HIS A 112 6.70 -14.34 -10.55
N THR A 113 6.77 -14.44 -11.88
CA THR A 113 5.62 -14.63 -12.78
C THR A 113 4.92 -15.97 -12.55
N VAL A 114 5.67 -16.99 -12.14
CA VAL A 114 5.16 -18.35 -11.83
C VAL A 114 4.04 -18.37 -10.77
N GLN A 115 3.88 -17.30 -9.99
CA GLN A 115 2.76 -17.15 -9.06
C GLN A 115 1.40 -17.16 -9.77
N LEU A 116 1.33 -16.64 -10.99
CA LEU A 116 0.11 -16.68 -11.82
C LEU A 116 -0.14 -18.10 -12.32
N ASP A 117 0.91 -18.78 -12.80
CA ASP A 117 0.82 -20.15 -13.32
C ASP A 117 0.31 -21.13 -12.26
N TYR A 118 0.86 -21.04 -11.05
CA TYR A 118 0.40 -21.83 -9.90
C TYR A 118 -0.93 -21.34 -9.29
N GLY A 119 -1.46 -20.20 -9.77
CA GLY A 119 -2.70 -19.61 -9.27
C GLY A 119 -2.59 -19.19 -7.81
N PHE A 120 -1.47 -18.62 -7.37
CA PHE A 120 -1.38 -17.95 -6.09
C PHE A 120 -2.09 -16.59 -6.09
N LYS A 121 -2.19 -15.96 -7.26
CA LYS A 121 -2.98 -14.77 -7.54
C LYS A 121 -3.55 -14.84 -8.97
N GLY A 122 -4.57 -14.05 -9.27
CA GLY A 122 -5.24 -14.03 -10.57
C GLY A 122 -4.72 -12.95 -11.52
N SER A 123 -4.28 -11.83 -10.97
CA SER A 123 -3.91 -10.65 -11.76
C SER A 123 -2.43 -10.30 -11.61
N SER A 124 -1.86 -9.72 -12.67
CA SER A 124 -0.49 -9.22 -12.70
C SER A 124 -0.30 -8.00 -11.77
N ASN A 125 0.93 -7.51 -11.59
CA ASN A 125 1.14 -6.34 -10.74
C ASN A 125 0.52 -5.09 -11.36
N ASP A 126 0.68 -4.92 -12.68
CA ASP A 126 0.17 -3.76 -13.40
C ASP A 126 -1.36 -3.77 -13.49
N GLN A 127 -1.96 -4.96 -13.66
CA GLN A 127 -3.42 -5.13 -13.59
C GLN A 127 -3.98 -4.73 -12.23
N LEU A 128 -3.36 -5.18 -11.14
CA LEU A 128 -3.80 -4.84 -9.78
C LEU A 128 -3.65 -3.33 -9.52
N ARG A 129 -2.55 -2.72 -9.99
CA ARG A 129 -2.36 -1.26 -9.89
C ARG A 129 -3.44 -0.49 -10.64
N GLN A 130 -3.82 -0.93 -11.84
CA GLN A 130 -4.91 -0.33 -12.62
C GLN A 130 -6.27 -0.48 -11.94
N ILE A 131 -6.59 -1.66 -11.40
CA ILE A 131 -7.83 -1.88 -10.62
C ILE A 131 -7.89 -0.96 -9.41
N TRP A 132 -6.77 -0.78 -8.71
CA TRP A 132 -6.72 0.15 -7.59
C TRP A 132 -6.95 1.60 -8.04
N MET A 133 -6.24 2.07 -9.07
CA MET A 133 -6.40 3.43 -9.60
C MET A 133 -7.84 3.69 -10.09
N SER A 134 -8.49 2.71 -10.72
CA SER A 134 -9.88 2.82 -11.17
C SER A 134 -10.91 2.97 -10.06
N THR A 135 -10.50 2.78 -8.81
CA THR A 135 -11.36 3.01 -7.64
C THR A 135 -10.85 4.16 -6.77
N ALA A 136 -9.54 4.37 -6.69
CA ALA A 136 -8.93 5.44 -5.90
C ALA A 136 -9.06 6.81 -6.57
N VAL A 137 -8.73 6.93 -7.86
CA VAL A 137 -8.69 8.22 -8.56
C VAL A 137 -10.09 8.86 -8.63
N PRO A 138 -11.17 8.17 -9.04
CA PRO A 138 -12.51 8.76 -9.04
C PRO A 138 -12.96 9.24 -7.65
N PHE A 139 -12.62 8.49 -6.60
CA PHE A 139 -12.96 8.86 -5.23
C PHE A 139 -12.21 10.11 -4.76
N LEU A 140 -10.93 10.23 -5.07
CA LEU A 140 -10.15 11.43 -4.73
C LEU A 140 -10.62 12.66 -5.54
N GLN A 141 -10.97 12.46 -6.82
CA GLN A 141 -11.56 13.51 -7.67
C GLN A 141 -12.93 13.98 -7.14
N GLU A 142 -13.74 13.07 -6.61
CA GLU A 142 -15.01 13.42 -5.96
C GLU A 142 -14.81 14.36 -4.76
N LEU A 143 -13.70 14.22 -4.05
CA LEU A 143 -13.31 15.11 -2.96
C LEU A 143 -12.65 16.42 -3.43
N GLN A 144 -12.50 16.61 -4.74
CA GLN A 144 -11.80 17.75 -5.35
C GLN A 144 -10.34 17.86 -4.89
N LEU A 145 -9.70 16.73 -4.60
CA LEU A 145 -8.27 16.68 -4.33
C LEU A 145 -7.51 16.63 -5.67
N ASP A 146 -6.36 17.29 -5.72
CA ASP A 146 -5.45 17.20 -6.85
C ASP A 146 -4.70 15.87 -6.79
N ILE A 147 -4.72 15.11 -7.88
CA ILE A 147 -4.06 13.81 -7.98
C ILE A 147 -3.29 13.80 -9.31
N PRO A 148 -2.00 13.45 -9.31
CA PRO A 148 -1.20 13.41 -10.53
C PRO A 148 -1.47 12.11 -11.31
N ALA A 149 -2.73 11.88 -11.69
CA ALA A 149 -3.16 10.80 -12.54
C ALA A 149 -4.49 11.12 -13.24
N HIS A 150 -4.61 10.71 -14.51
CA HIS A 150 -5.85 10.85 -15.29
C HIS A 150 -6.18 9.55 -16.03
N TYR A 151 -7.46 9.40 -16.39
CA TYR A 151 -7.91 8.29 -17.23
C TYR A 151 -7.73 8.66 -18.70
N ASP A 152 -6.97 7.85 -19.43
CA ASP A 152 -6.81 7.97 -20.88
C ASP A 152 -7.86 7.09 -21.56
N GLU A 153 -8.85 7.72 -22.22
CA GLU A 153 -9.93 7.02 -22.91
C GLU A 153 -9.46 6.20 -24.11
N GLN A 154 -8.39 6.62 -24.79
CA GLN A 154 -7.87 5.91 -25.97
C GLN A 154 -7.15 4.63 -25.59
N GLN A 155 -6.41 4.67 -24.48
CA GLN A 155 -5.67 3.53 -23.95
C GLN A 155 -6.50 2.67 -22.98
N GLY A 156 -7.64 3.19 -22.50
CA GLY A 156 -8.53 2.50 -21.57
C GLY A 156 -7.89 2.23 -20.20
N LYS A 157 -7.02 3.12 -19.72
CA LYS A 157 -6.26 2.95 -18.48
C LYS A 157 -5.92 4.28 -17.83
N TYR A 158 -5.56 4.23 -16.54
CA TYR A 158 -5.02 5.40 -15.85
C TYR A 158 -3.54 5.60 -16.18
N ILE A 159 -3.19 6.85 -16.46
CA ILE A 159 -1.84 7.35 -16.70
C ILE A 159 -1.43 8.19 -15.48
N LEU A 160 -0.20 8.02 -15.03
CA LEU A 160 0.39 8.85 -13.97
C LEU A 160 0.98 10.10 -14.60
N ASP A 161 0.69 11.26 -14.02
CA ASP A 161 1.18 12.58 -14.49
C ASP A 161 2.50 12.98 -13.81
N PHE A 162 3.24 11.99 -13.32
CA PHE A 162 4.54 12.16 -12.68
C PHE A 162 5.48 11.02 -13.08
N PRO A 163 6.81 11.23 -12.97
CA PRO A 163 7.80 10.18 -13.23
C PRO A 163 7.55 8.94 -12.35
N PHE A 164 7.52 7.74 -12.93
CA PHE A 164 7.31 6.53 -12.15
C PHE A 164 8.25 5.39 -12.59
N PRO A 165 9.18 4.94 -11.73
CA PRO A 165 9.31 5.29 -10.32
C PRO A 165 10.02 6.64 -10.09
N CYS A 166 9.82 7.22 -8.91
CA CYS A 166 10.39 8.51 -8.50
C CYS A 166 11.05 8.42 -7.12
N ARG A 167 11.96 9.36 -6.85
CA ARG A 167 12.56 9.52 -5.53
C ARG A 167 11.51 9.99 -4.51
N PHE A 168 11.57 9.38 -3.33
CA PHE A 168 10.77 9.71 -2.16
C PHE A 168 11.69 9.84 -0.96
N ASN A 169 11.52 10.91 -0.18
CA ASN A 169 12.12 11.06 1.14
C ASN A 169 11.04 10.79 2.19
N SER A 170 11.22 9.69 2.95
CA SER A 170 10.28 9.24 3.98
C SER A 170 10.26 10.15 5.21
N ASP A 171 11.36 10.84 5.49
CA ASP A 171 11.46 11.73 6.66
C ASP A 171 10.71 13.04 6.41
N GLU A 172 10.77 13.54 5.17
CA GLU A 172 10.03 14.73 4.72
C GLU A 172 8.61 14.40 4.21
N LYS A 173 8.30 13.12 4.00
CA LYS A 173 7.10 12.65 3.29
C LYS A 173 6.89 13.38 1.97
N ARG A 174 7.96 13.47 1.17
CA ARG A 174 7.98 14.26 -0.06
C ARG A 174 8.50 13.46 -1.25
N TRP A 175 7.81 13.58 -2.37
CA TRP A 175 8.26 13.11 -3.67
C TRP A 175 8.99 14.22 -4.43
N TYR A 176 10.09 13.88 -5.11
CA TYR A 176 10.87 14.82 -5.92
C TYR A 176 10.59 14.60 -7.40
N PHE A 177 9.36 14.89 -7.84
CA PHE A 177 8.97 14.72 -9.24
C PHE A 177 9.83 15.55 -10.20
N GLU A 178 10.41 16.65 -9.72
CA GLU A 178 11.35 17.49 -10.45
C GLU A 178 12.67 16.81 -10.81
N GLU A 179 13.05 15.73 -10.11
CA GLU A 179 14.29 14.97 -10.37
C GLU A 179 14.12 13.92 -11.48
N GLY A 180 12.89 13.69 -11.96
CA GLY A 180 12.61 12.73 -13.03
C GLY A 180 12.54 11.28 -12.56
N GLU A 181 12.59 10.34 -13.52
CA GLU A 181 12.51 8.91 -13.24
C GLU A 181 13.81 8.39 -12.63
N ILE A 182 13.69 7.58 -11.58
CA ILE A 182 14.81 6.82 -11.00
C ILE A 182 14.76 5.36 -11.46
N SER A 183 15.75 4.56 -11.09
CA SER A 183 15.71 3.13 -11.40
C SER A 183 14.86 2.35 -10.38
N TRP A 184 14.27 1.23 -10.80
CA TRP A 184 13.65 0.28 -9.86
C TRP A 184 14.65 -0.34 -8.88
N GLN A 185 15.95 -0.32 -9.18
CA GLN A 185 16.98 -0.75 -8.23
C GLN A 185 17.04 0.22 -7.04
N ASP A 186 16.95 1.52 -7.27
CA ASP A 186 16.91 2.55 -6.21
C ASP A 186 15.67 2.37 -5.31
N VAL A 187 14.51 2.08 -5.92
CA VAL A 187 13.27 1.77 -5.19
C VAL A 187 13.43 0.51 -4.33
N LEU A 188 14.01 -0.55 -4.89
CA LEU A 188 14.26 -1.80 -4.16
C LEU A 188 15.25 -1.61 -3.01
N GLU A 189 16.25 -0.74 -3.17
CA GLU A 189 17.17 -0.36 -2.11
C GLU A 189 16.45 0.38 -0.99
N ARG A 190 15.58 1.36 -1.31
CA ARG A 190 14.70 2.02 -0.33
C ARG A 190 13.84 1.02 0.44
N TRP A 191 13.15 0.10 -0.25
CA TRP A 191 12.29 -0.90 0.40
C TRP A 191 13.07 -1.88 1.28
N LYS A 192 14.32 -2.21 0.92
CA LYS A 192 15.20 -3.07 1.72
C LYS A 192 15.78 -2.34 2.92
N GLY A 193 16.04 -1.03 2.78
CA GLY A 193 16.56 -0.18 3.84
C GLY A 193 15.63 -0.10 5.06
N ARG A 194 14.31 -0.30 4.84
CA ARG A 194 13.26 -0.19 5.86
C ARG A 194 13.20 1.19 6.50
N GLY A 195 12.17 1.41 7.29
CA GLY A 195 12.01 2.62 8.11
C GLY A 195 11.95 2.27 9.60
N PRO A 196 11.90 3.29 10.48
CA PRO A 196 11.94 3.10 11.93
C PRO A 196 10.81 2.20 12.46
N LYS A 197 9.64 2.20 11.79
CA LYS A 197 8.49 1.37 12.15
C LYS A 197 8.70 -0.12 11.95
N ASN A 198 9.70 -0.52 11.16
CA ASN A 198 10.02 -1.94 10.98
C ASN A 198 10.49 -2.64 12.24
N LEU A 199 11.40 -2.00 12.97
CA LEU A 199 11.89 -2.56 14.22
C LEU A 199 10.75 -2.68 15.23
N GLU A 200 9.97 -1.61 15.42
CA GLU A 200 8.83 -1.59 16.33
C GLU A 200 7.80 -2.70 16.01
N PHE A 201 7.44 -2.84 14.73
CA PHE A 201 6.47 -3.83 14.27
C PHE A 201 6.95 -5.27 14.48
N VAL A 202 8.19 -5.56 14.08
CA VAL A 202 8.75 -6.92 14.21
C VAL A 202 8.94 -7.28 15.69
N ASP A 203 9.38 -6.33 16.52
CA ASP A 203 9.46 -6.56 17.96
C ASP A 203 8.10 -6.80 18.60
N ALA A 204 7.05 -6.10 18.17
CA ALA A 204 5.68 -6.34 18.64
C ALA A 204 5.21 -7.78 18.33
N ILE A 205 5.45 -8.27 17.10
CA ILE A 205 5.11 -9.65 16.72
C ILE A 205 5.89 -10.68 17.53
N GLN A 206 7.16 -10.40 17.81
CA GLN A 206 8.08 -11.35 18.44
C GLN A 206 8.06 -11.30 19.97
N ARG A 207 7.47 -10.25 20.57
CA ARG A 207 7.46 -9.99 22.01
C ARG A 207 7.06 -11.21 22.83
N GLY A 208 5.89 -11.79 22.55
CA GLY A 208 5.39 -12.92 23.32
C GLY A 208 6.29 -14.16 23.26
N LYS A 209 6.96 -14.40 22.13
CA LYS A 209 7.95 -15.50 22.06
C LYS A 209 9.22 -15.17 22.84
N LYS A 210 9.71 -13.93 22.77
CA LYS A 210 10.87 -13.49 23.55
C LYS A 210 10.59 -13.66 25.04
N GLU A 211 9.41 -13.24 25.50
CA GLU A 211 8.94 -13.44 26.89
C GLU A 211 8.87 -14.92 27.28
N LEU A 212 8.23 -15.76 26.46
CA LEU A 212 8.14 -17.20 26.71
C LEU A 212 9.53 -17.85 26.80
N ASN A 213 10.45 -17.51 25.90
CA ASN A 213 11.81 -18.03 25.93
C ASN A 213 12.57 -17.61 27.19
N SER A 214 12.40 -16.37 27.63
CA SER A 214 12.98 -15.88 28.89
C SER A 214 12.44 -16.65 30.10
N MET A 215 11.13 -16.97 30.12
CA MET A 215 10.52 -17.78 31.18
C MET A 215 11.02 -19.23 31.20
N LEU A 216 11.27 -19.82 30.03
CA LEU A 216 11.77 -21.19 29.91
C LEU A 216 13.28 -21.32 30.24
N ALA A 217 14.02 -20.21 30.18
CA ALA A 217 15.44 -20.15 30.48
C ALA A 217 15.77 -19.83 31.95
N ALA A 218 14.74 -19.46 32.74
CA ALA A 218 14.82 -19.19 34.17
C ALA A 218 14.52 -20.46 34.99
#